data_AF-A0A348FYE9-F1
#
_entry.id   AF-A0A348FYE9-F1
#
_cell.length_a   1.000
_cell.length_b   1.000
_cell.length_c   1.000
_cell.angle_alpha   90.00
_cell.angle_beta   90.00
_cell.angle_gamma   90.00
#
_symmetry.space_group_name_H-M   'P 1'
#
loop_
_entity.id
_entity.type
_entity.pdbx_description
1 polymer ?
#
loop_
_entity_poly.entity_id
_entity_poly.type
_entity_poly.pdbx_seq_one_letter_code
_entity_poly.pdbx_strand_id
1 'polypeptide(L)'
;MTVKQSSKPRLLAAAAGVIVLTIAGVVAVGMLSGREEPQIATDNDPVASARQNGKPTVVEFGSNGCVSCREMKPILQALARDYGDRLNVVDVDLFSISGRRFISKYRIQMMPTQVFYDAGGVERSRNLGPISAEQILQRLGVASSGTGSDRQ
;
A
#
# COMPACT_ATOMS: atom_id res chain seq x y z
N MET A 1 -59.44 -4.00 -60.67
CA MET A 1 -60.24 -2.76 -60.66
C MET A 1 -59.44 -1.68 -59.96
N THR A 2 -59.42 -0.50 -60.58
CA THR A 2 -58.60 0.70 -60.35
C THR A 2 -58.89 1.44 -59.03
N VAL A 3 -57.87 1.96 -58.34
CA VAL A 3 -57.77 3.31 -57.69
C VAL A 3 -56.27 3.57 -57.44
N LYS A 4 -55.53 4.44 -58.15
CA LYS A 4 -55.48 5.93 -58.21
C LYS A 4 -54.80 6.62 -56.99
N GLN A 5 -53.50 6.89 -57.15
CA GLN A 5 -52.79 8.19 -57.03
C GLN A 5 -52.93 9.11 -55.78
N SER A 6 -51.79 9.77 -55.45
CA SER A 6 -51.60 10.98 -54.60
C SER A 6 -51.37 10.71 -53.10
N SER A 7 -50.41 11.28 -52.34
CA SER A 7 -49.56 12.47 -52.45
C SER A 7 -48.42 12.37 -51.41
N LYS A 8 -47.18 12.75 -51.76
CA LYS A 8 -46.09 13.09 -50.80
C LYS A 8 -46.27 14.57 -50.37
N PRO A 9 -45.86 15.06 -49.17
CA PRO A 9 -44.44 15.14 -48.81
C PRO A 9 -44.03 15.14 -47.30
N ARG A 10 -42.77 14.75 -47.11
CA ARG A 10 -41.73 15.31 -46.21
C ARG A 10 -42.10 15.72 -44.78
N LEU A 11 -41.45 15.08 -43.81
CA LEU A 11 -41.15 15.48 -42.41
C LEU A 11 -41.14 14.14 -41.63
N LEU A 12 -40.06 13.56 -41.10
CA LEU A 12 -38.97 14.11 -40.29
C LEU A 12 -37.84 13.05 -40.26
N ALA A 13 -36.76 13.28 -41.00
CA ALA A 13 -35.49 12.57 -40.77
C ALA A 13 -34.70 13.36 -39.72
N ALA A 14 -35.05 13.23 -38.44
CA ALA A 14 -34.32 13.91 -37.36
C ALA A 14 -34.28 13.17 -36.01
N ALA A 15 -34.94 12.02 -35.87
CA ALA A 15 -34.96 11.30 -34.59
C ALA A 15 -33.78 10.31 -34.41
N ALA A 16 -33.25 9.74 -35.50
CA ALA A 16 -32.22 8.70 -35.41
C ALA A 16 -30.81 9.24 -35.10
N GLY A 17 -30.49 10.48 -35.53
CA GLY A 17 -29.17 11.06 -35.33
C GLY A 17 -28.88 11.46 -33.87
N VAL A 18 -29.91 11.88 -33.13
CA VAL A 18 -29.75 12.31 -31.73
C VAL A 18 -29.53 11.10 -30.80
N ILE A 19 -30.17 9.97 -31.07
CA ILE A 19 -30.09 8.77 -30.22
C ILE A 19 -28.74 8.05 -30.35
N VAL A 20 -28.13 8.06 -31.55
CA VAL A 20 -26.80 7.43 -31.74
C VAL A 20 -25.68 8.28 -31.11
N LEU A 21 -25.80 9.61 -31.15
CA LEU A 21 -24.87 10.53 -30.49
C LEU A 21 -24.95 10.44 -28.95
N THR A 22 -26.13 10.20 -28.38
CA THR A 22 -26.26 10.03 -26.93
C THR A 22 -25.67 8.71 -26.44
N ILE A 23 -25.86 7.60 -27.16
CA ILE A 23 -25.29 6.30 -26.75
C ILE A 23 -23.76 6.29 -26.90
N ALA A 24 -23.21 6.84 -27.98
CA ALA A 24 -21.75 6.97 -28.15
C ALA A 24 -21.12 7.91 -27.10
N GLY A 25 -21.81 9.00 -26.74
CA GLY A 25 -21.39 9.90 -25.67
C GLY A 25 -21.37 9.24 -24.29
N VAL A 26 -22.38 8.43 -23.96
CA VAL A 26 -22.46 7.73 -22.65
C VAL A 26 -21.38 6.66 -22.52
N VAL A 27 -21.06 5.91 -23.57
CA VAL A 27 -19.99 4.88 -23.54
C VAL A 27 -18.60 5.52 -23.45
N ALA A 28 -18.36 6.63 -24.16
CA ALA A 28 -17.08 7.35 -24.06
C ALA A 28 -16.88 7.98 -22.65
N VAL A 29 -17.93 8.51 -22.03
CA VAL A 29 -17.85 9.06 -20.66
C VAL A 29 -17.62 7.95 -19.62
N GLY A 30 -18.20 6.76 -19.78
CA GLY A 30 -18.02 5.62 -18.87
C GLY A 30 -16.60 5.03 -18.87
N MET A 31 -15.88 5.07 -20.01
CA MET A 31 -14.50 4.60 -20.12
C MET A 31 -13.46 5.64 -19.68
N LEU A 32 -13.88 6.89 -19.47
CA LEU A 32 -13.08 7.97 -18.88
C LEU A 32 -13.24 8.06 -17.37
N SER A 33 -13.98 7.13 -16.75
CA SER A 33 -13.81 6.81 -15.33
C SER A 33 -12.47 6.12 -15.17
N GLY A 34 -11.40 6.91 -15.32
CA GLY A 34 -10.12 6.59 -14.73
C GLY A 34 -10.42 6.14 -13.31
N ARG A 35 -10.06 4.90 -13.00
CA ARG A 35 -9.84 4.54 -11.62
C ARG A 35 -8.83 5.57 -11.14
N GLU A 36 -9.27 6.51 -10.31
CA GLU A 36 -8.37 7.14 -9.37
C GLU A 36 -7.76 5.95 -8.59
N GLU A 37 -6.61 5.49 -9.08
CA GLU A 37 -5.61 4.87 -8.22
C GLU A 37 -5.58 5.71 -6.96
N PRO A 38 -5.70 5.12 -5.76
CA PRO A 38 -5.72 5.87 -4.52
C PRO A 38 -4.55 6.83 -4.56
N GLN A 39 -4.84 8.10 -4.82
CA GLN A 39 -3.82 9.11 -4.92
C GLN A 39 -3.21 9.11 -3.53
N ILE A 40 -1.95 8.64 -3.46
CA ILE A 40 -1.14 8.66 -2.26
C ILE A 40 -1.06 10.13 -1.89
N ALA A 41 -2.06 10.57 -1.13
CA ALA A 41 -2.04 11.87 -0.50
C ALA A 41 -0.70 11.95 0.20
N THR A 42 -0.07 13.13 0.12
CA THR A 42 1.16 13.50 0.80
C THR A 42 0.94 13.52 2.32
N ASP A 43 0.44 12.41 2.85
CA ASP A 43 0.34 12.08 4.24
C ASP A 43 1.76 11.73 4.65
N ASN A 44 2.29 12.39 5.67
CA ASN A 44 3.62 12.12 6.24
C ASN A 44 3.64 10.70 6.84
N ASP A 45 3.65 9.69 5.97
CA ASP A 45 3.61 8.28 6.28
C ASP A 45 5.02 7.71 6.14
N PRO A 46 5.74 7.55 7.26
CA PRO A 46 7.12 7.07 7.21
C PRO A 46 7.22 5.65 6.64
N VAL A 47 6.15 4.85 6.76
CA VAL A 47 6.12 3.48 6.24
C VAL A 47 6.02 3.50 4.72
N ALA A 48 5.15 4.35 4.17
CA ALA A 48 5.03 4.51 2.71
C ALA A 48 6.35 4.99 2.10
N SER A 49 6.98 6.01 2.69
CA SER A 49 8.25 6.56 2.21
C SER A 49 9.40 5.55 2.29
N ALA A 50 9.51 4.79 3.37
CA ALA A 50 10.59 3.81 3.54
C ALA A 50 10.54 2.70 2.46
N ARG A 51 9.34 2.31 2.01
CA ARG A 51 9.15 1.22 1.04
C ARG A 51 9.52 1.59 -0.41
N GLN A 52 9.89 2.84 -0.69
CA GLN A 52 10.12 3.34 -2.05
C GLN A 52 11.60 3.37 -2.47
N ASN A 53 12.53 3.00 -1.60
CA ASN A 53 13.98 3.14 -1.85
C ASN A 53 14.69 1.82 -2.24
N GLY A 54 13.95 0.76 -2.55
CA GLY A 54 14.53 -0.52 -2.97
C GLY A 54 15.15 -1.36 -1.85
N LYS A 55 15.01 -0.97 -0.58
CA LYS A 55 15.51 -1.74 0.56
C LYS A 55 14.39 -2.54 1.24
N PRO A 56 14.64 -3.79 1.66
CA PRO A 56 13.71 -4.51 2.53
C PRO A 56 13.48 -3.70 3.81
N THR A 57 12.24 -3.69 4.30
CA THR A 57 11.82 -2.79 5.38
C THR A 57 11.13 -3.58 6.49
N VAL A 58 11.58 -3.38 7.73
CA VAL A 58 10.80 -3.76 8.91
C VAL A 58 10.17 -2.51 9.52
N VAL A 59 8.87 -2.59 9.78
CA VAL A 59 8.13 -1.55 10.50
C VAL A 59 7.67 -2.11 11.83
N GLU A 60 8.08 -1.47 12.93
CA GLU A 60 7.55 -1.71 14.26
C GLU A 60 6.38 -0.78 14.53
N PHE A 61 5.24 -1.35 14.92
CA PHE A 61 4.10 -0.61 15.45
C PHE A 61 4.01 -0.85 16.95
N GLY A 62 4.41 0.14 17.74
CA GLY A 62 4.56 0.03 19.18
C GLY A 62 4.35 1.35 19.92
N SER A 63 4.83 1.45 21.16
CA SER A 63 4.88 2.70 21.92
C SER A 63 5.78 2.59 23.15
N ASN A 64 6.30 3.72 23.66
CA ASN A 64 7.02 3.78 24.94
C ASN A 64 6.17 3.38 26.16
N GLY A 65 4.83 3.48 26.06
CA GLY A 65 3.90 3.08 27.10
C GLY A 65 3.75 1.56 27.29
N CYS A 66 4.28 0.75 26.36
CA CYS A 66 4.22 -0.71 26.42
C CYS A 66 5.58 -1.30 26.82
N VAL A 67 5.61 -2.20 27.81
CA VAL A 67 6.85 -2.82 28.32
C VAL A 67 7.60 -3.56 27.21
N SER A 68 6.94 -4.48 26.53
CA SER A 68 7.54 -5.28 25.46
C SER A 68 7.99 -4.45 24.25
N CYS A 69 7.31 -3.33 23.97
CA CYS A 69 7.78 -2.41 22.92
C CYS A 69 9.11 -1.75 23.29
N ARG A 70 9.31 -1.40 24.58
CA ARG A 70 10.58 -0.81 25.02
C ARG A 70 11.74 -1.79 24.90
N GLU A 71 11.49 -3.08 25.10
CA GLU A 71 12.48 -4.15 24.90
C GLU A 71 12.90 -4.30 23.43
N MET A 72 11.98 -4.03 22.49
CA MET A 72 12.28 -4.04 21.05
C MET A 72 13.14 -2.85 20.60
N LYS A 73 13.08 -1.70 21.27
CA LYS A 73 13.82 -0.49 20.88
C LYS A 73 15.33 -0.68 20.69
N PRO A 74 16.08 -1.23 21.66
CA PRO A 74 17.52 -1.44 21.47
C PRO A 74 17.83 -2.39 20.31
N ILE A 75 16.98 -3.38 20.05
CA ILE A 75 17.12 -4.33 18.93
C ILE A 75 16.97 -3.58 17.59
N LEU A 76 15.90 -2.81 17.44
CA LEU A 76 15.62 -2.04 16.24
C LEU A 76 16.67 -0.95 15.98
N GLN A 77 17.14 -0.28 17.03
CA GLN A 77 18.21 0.71 16.94
C GLN A 77 19.54 0.08 16.51
N ALA A 78 19.87 -1.11 17.02
CA ALA A 78 21.06 -1.84 16.58
C ALA A 78 20.96 -2.23 15.10
N LEU A 79 19.81 -2.75 14.67
CA LEU A 79 19.58 -3.06 13.25
C LEU A 79 19.68 -1.83 12.35
N ALA A 80 19.11 -0.70 12.75
CA ALA A 80 19.18 0.54 11.99
C ALA A 80 20.62 1.05 11.86
N ARG A 81 21.42 0.94 12.94
CA ARG A 81 22.83 1.35 12.95
C ARG A 81 23.71 0.41 12.13
N ASP A 82 23.55 -0.90 12.30
CA ASP A 82 24.49 -1.90 11.76
C ASP A 82 24.12 -2.34 10.33
N TYR A 83 22.85 -2.16 9.92
CA TYR A 83 22.33 -2.61 8.62
C TYR A 83 21.56 -1.52 7.85
N GLY A 84 21.59 -0.24 8.27
CA GLY A 84 20.83 0.84 7.63
C GLY A 84 21.11 1.05 6.14
N ASP A 85 22.30 0.65 5.67
CA ASP A 85 22.63 0.65 4.24
C ASP A 85 21.92 -0.46 3.45
N ARG A 86 21.49 -1.53 4.13
CA ARG A 86 20.93 -2.75 3.54
C ARG A 86 19.43 -2.93 3.77
N LEU A 87 18.88 -2.32 4.81
CA LEU A 87 17.46 -2.40 5.16
C LEU A 87 16.95 -1.07 5.73
N ASN A 88 15.64 -0.89 5.75
CA ASN A 88 15.01 0.18 6.52
C ASN A 88 14.43 -0.37 7.82
N VAL A 89 14.58 0.39 8.90
CA VAL A 89 13.88 0.18 10.17
C VAL A 89 13.00 1.40 10.43
N VAL A 90 11.70 1.18 10.59
CA VAL A 90 10.73 2.25 10.89
C VAL A 90 10.07 1.93 12.23
N ASP A 91 10.15 2.84 13.20
CA ASP A 91 9.44 2.75 14.49
C ASP A 91 8.26 3.74 14.48
N VAL A 92 7.04 3.21 14.62
CA VAL A 92 5.80 3.98 14.65
C VAL A 92 5.21 3.95 16.05
N ASP A 93 5.27 5.07 16.76
CA ASP A 93 4.63 5.24 18.07
C ASP A 93 3.11 5.46 17.92
N LEU A 94 2.35 4.40 18.15
CA LEU A 94 0.89 4.39 18.05
C LEU A 94 0.16 5.19 19.12
N PHE A 95 0.82 5.59 20.22
CA PHE A 95 0.18 6.42 21.25
C PHE A 95 0.32 7.91 20.98
N SER A 96 1.27 8.30 20.13
CA SER A 96 1.42 9.68 19.65
C SER A 96 0.19 10.14 18.87
N ILE A 97 -0.09 11.45 18.89
CA ILE A 97 -1.26 12.04 18.19
C ILE A 97 -1.24 11.70 16.70
N SER A 98 -0.08 11.84 16.06
CA SER A 98 0.11 11.53 14.64
C SER A 98 0.13 10.03 14.35
N GLY A 99 0.57 9.20 15.29
CA GLY A 99 0.72 7.76 15.09
C GLY A 99 -0.58 6.96 15.18
N ARG A 100 -1.55 7.40 15.98
CA ARG A 100 -2.85 6.70 16.17
C ARG A 100 -3.58 6.39 14.86
N ARG A 101 -3.45 7.24 13.85
CA ARG A 101 -4.05 7.03 12.51
C ARG A 101 -3.54 5.77 11.82
N PHE A 102 -2.34 5.31 12.17
CA PHE A 102 -1.73 4.13 11.57
C PHE A 102 -2.31 2.81 12.11
N ILE A 103 -3.03 2.83 13.24
CA ILE A 103 -3.72 1.65 13.78
C ILE A 103 -4.73 1.13 12.76
N SER A 104 -5.62 1.99 12.26
CA SER A 104 -6.61 1.61 11.26
C SER A 104 -5.98 1.41 9.88
N LYS A 105 -5.10 2.33 9.45
CA LYS A 105 -4.44 2.28 8.14
C LYS A 105 -3.68 0.98 7.89
N TYR A 106 -2.91 0.52 8.89
CA TYR A 106 -2.11 -0.72 8.79
C TYR A 106 -2.76 -1.92 9.48
N ARG A 107 -4.00 -1.77 9.98
CA ARG A 107 -4.79 -2.83 10.63
C ARG A 107 -4.04 -3.47 11.81
N ILE A 108 -3.47 -2.64 12.68
CA ILE A 108 -2.73 -3.10 13.87
C ILE A 108 -3.72 -3.45 14.98
N GLN A 109 -3.64 -4.67 15.48
CA GLN A 109 -4.58 -5.21 16.49
C GLN A 109 -3.95 -5.31 17.88
N MET A 110 -2.62 -5.39 17.95
CA MET A 110 -1.88 -5.46 19.22
C MET A 110 -0.47 -4.88 19.04
N MET A 111 0.18 -4.56 20.16
CA MET A 111 1.56 -4.09 20.18
C MET A 111 2.45 -5.04 21.00
N PRO A 112 3.73 -5.18 20.64
CA PRO A 112 4.31 -4.72 19.39
C PRO A 112 3.85 -5.57 18.18
N THR A 113 3.78 -4.96 17.00
CA THR A 113 3.58 -5.67 15.72
C THR A 113 4.66 -5.26 14.74
N GLN A 114 5.44 -6.23 14.25
CA GLN A 114 6.42 -6.00 13.18
C GLN A 114 5.81 -6.40 11.84
N VAL A 115 5.87 -5.50 10.85
CA VAL A 115 5.45 -5.78 9.47
C VAL A 115 6.68 -5.77 8.57
N PHE A 116 6.83 -6.82 7.78
CA PHE A 116 8.00 -7.04 6.93
C PHE A 116 7.64 -6.81 5.47
N TYR A 117 8.35 -5.90 4.82
CA TYR A 117 8.23 -5.61 3.40
C TYR A 117 9.51 -6.01 2.67
N ASP A 118 9.37 -6.54 1.46
CA ASP A 118 10.50 -6.79 0.58
C ASP A 118 11.07 -5.49 -0.03
N ALA A 119 12.13 -5.62 -0.84
CA ALA A 119 12.74 -4.51 -1.58
C ALA A 119 11.81 -3.85 -2.60
N GLY A 120 10.77 -4.54 -3.07
CA GLY A 120 9.71 -3.98 -3.92
C GLY A 120 8.61 -3.28 -3.14
N GLY A 121 8.75 -3.20 -1.81
CA GLY A 121 7.75 -2.62 -0.92
C GLY A 121 6.51 -3.50 -0.72
N VAL A 122 6.52 -4.78 -1.10
CA VAL A 122 5.37 -5.70 -0.89
C VAL A 122 5.44 -6.31 0.50
N GLU A 123 4.32 -6.28 1.23
CA GLU A 123 4.21 -6.91 2.54
C GLU A 123 4.35 -8.44 2.40
N ARG A 124 5.29 -9.04 3.13
CA ARG A 124 5.56 -10.49 3.08
C ARG A 124 5.08 -11.23 4.31
N SER A 125 5.21 -10.63 5.48
CA SER A 125 4.80 -11.27 6.73
C SER A 125 4.58 -10.24 7.84
N ARG A 126 3.97 -10.71 8.94
CA ARG A 126 3.87 -9.97 10.20
C ARG A 126 4.36 -10.83 11.35
N ASN A 127 4.78 -10.19 12.43
CA ASN A 127 5.02 -10.82 13.72
C ASN A 127 4.24 -10.06 14.80
N LEU A 128 3.65 -10.82 15.73
CA LEU A 128 2.93 -10.28 16.87
C LEU A 128 3.74 -10.58 18.13
N GLY A 129 4.08 -9.56 18.90
CA GLY A 129 4.94 -9.68 20.08
C GLY A 129 6.44 -9.49 19.78
N PRO A 130 7.31 -9.76 20.77
CA PRO A 130 8.76 -9.59 20.63
C PRO A 130 9.38 -10.56 19.60
N ILE A 131 10.50 -10.15 19.00
CA ILE A 131 11.26 -10.94 18.02
C ILE A 131 12.75 -10.57 18.07
N SER A 132 13.66 -11.51 17.80
CA SER A 132 15.11 -11.23 17.82
C SER A 132 15.60 -10.51 16.56
N ALA A 133 16.81 -9.93 16.63
CA ALA A 133 17.46 -9.30 15.48
C ALA A 133 17.70 -10.30 14.34
N GLU A 134 18.13 -11.52 14.67
CA GLU A 134 18.42 -12.58 13.71
C GLU A 134 17.15 -13.01 12.97
N GLN A 135 16.04 -13.14 13.70
CA GLN A 135 14.75 -13.48 13.11
C GLN A 135 14.23 -12.35 12.20
N ILE A 136 14.47 -11.08 12.54
CA ILE A 136 14.17 -9.95 11.65
C ILE A 136 15.00 -10.04 10.36
N LEU A 137 16.31 -10.22 10.49
CA LEU A 137 17.23 -10.33 9.35
C LEU A 137 16.86 -11.52 8.44
N GLN A 138 16.53 -12.67 9.04
CA GLN A 138 16.08 -13.85 8.31
C GLN A 138 14.79 -13.58 7.52
N ARG A 139 13.79 -12.92 8.13
CA ARG A 139 12.52 -12.57 7.45
C ARG A 139 12.70 -11.56 6.32
N LEU A 140 13.71 -10.70 6.42
CA LEU A 140 14.08 -9.74 5.38
C LEU A 140 15.04 -10.32 4.34
N GLY A 141 15.57 -11.54 4.53
CA GLY A 141 16.57 -12.14 3.65
C GLY A 141 17.93 -11.44 3.68
N VAL A 142 18.25 -10.74 4.78
CA VAL A 142 19.51 -10.01 4.94
C VAL A 142 20.49 -10.90 5.70
N ALA A 143 21.63 -11.25 5.06
CA ALA A 143 22.68 -12.01 5.73
C ALA A 143 23.18 -11.28 6.98
N SER A 144 23.13 -11.96 8.14
CA SER A 144 23.67 -11.47 9.41
C SER A 144 25.20 -11.47 9.36
N SER A 145 25.83 -10.45 9.92
CA SER A 145 27.29 -10.22 9.90
C SER A 145 28.13 -11.25 10.69
N GLY A 146 27.56 -12.40 11.05
CA GLY A 146 28.13 -13.29 12.07
C GLY A 146 27.61 -14.72 12.02
N THR A 147 27.39 -15.27 10.83
CA THR A 147 27.30 -16.73 10.70
C THR A 147 28.07 -17.14 9.46
N GLY A 148 29.37 -17.34 9.68
CA GLY A 148 30.19 -18.12 8.78
C GLY A 148 29.45 -19.42 8.49
N SER A 149 29.14 -19.59 7.22
CA SER A 149 29.06 -20.88 6.55
C SER A 149 30.39 -21.62 6.78
N ASP A 150 30.58 -22.15 7.98
CA ASP A 150 31.70 -23.03 8.36
C ASP A 150 31.18 -24.13 9.30
N ARG A 151 30.79 -25.23 8.65
CA ARG A 151 30.61 -26.64 9.05
C ARG A 151 29.34 -27.17 8.39
N GLN A 152 29.45 -27.97 7.32
CA GLN A 152 29.73 -29.41 7.35
C GLN A 152 28.84 -30.15 8.35
#